data_AF-A0A238ZLD4-F1
#
_entry.id   AF-A0A238ZLD4-F1
#
_cell.length_a   1.000
_cell.length_b   1.000
_cell.length_c   1.000
_cell.angle_alpha   90.00
_cell.angle_beta   90.00
_cell.angle_gamma   90.00
#
_symmetry.space_group_name_H-M   'P 1'
#
loop_
_entity.id
_entity.type
_entity.pdbx_description
1 polymer ?
#
loop_
_entity_poly.entity_id
_entity_poly.type
_entity_poly.pdbx_seq_one_letter_code
_entity_poly.pdbx_strand_id
1 'polypeptide(L)'
;MTDPYREETPDGWSGRVEQTWEVEEVTDGLRLFGDCPTCRHPSETRVLVVRTAPGARPEPDHKSLELTRPEPVLVVCECAEEHEGRPAGRTGCGRAAYLQLVTDQP
;
A
#
# COMPACT_ATOMS: atom_id res chain seq x y z
N MET A 1 19.38 -20.66 3.98
CA MET A 1 18.13 -21.44 3.85
C MET A 1 17.20 -20.59 3.01
N THR A 2 16.73 -21.11 1.88
CA THR A 2 15.72 -20.44 1.06
C THR A 2 14.40 -21.06 1.47
N ASP A 3 13.68 -20.41 2.37
CA ASP A 3 12.31 -20.83 2.64
C ASP A 3 11.52 -20.71 1.33
N PRO A 4 10.69 -21.71 0.97
CA PRO A 4 9.90 -21.63 -0.24
C PRO A 4 8.99 -20.41 -0.17
N TYR A 5 9.10 -19.52 -1.16
CA TYR A 5 8.21 -18.38 -1.27
C TYR A 5 6.77 -18.86 -1.44
N ARG A 6 5.87 -18.34 -0.61
CA ARG A 6 4.43 -18.60 -0.67
C ARG A 6 3.65 -17.33 -0.38
N GLU A 7 2.75 -16.99 -1.27
CA GLU A 7 1.74 -15.95 -1.02
C GLU A 7 0.59 -16.56 -0.21
N GLU A 8 0.25 -15.92 0.91
CA GLU A 8 -0.77 -16.39 1.86
C GLU A 8 -1.83 -15.31 2.15
N THR A 9 -2.00 -14.34 1.25
CA THR A 9 -3.08 -13.36 1.35
C THR A 9 -4.42 -14.06 1.15
N PRO A 10 -5.35 -14.01 2.13
CA PRO A 10 -6.65 -14.64 1.97
C PRO A 10 -7.50 -13.96 0.89
N ASP A 11 -8.41 -14.72 0.28
CA ASP A 11 -9.40 -14.15 -0.65
C ASP A 11 -10.20 -13.00 0.00
N GLY A 12 -10.49 -11.98 -0.80
CA GLY A 12 -11.24 -10.80 -0.36
C GLY A 12 -10.49 -9.91 0.63
N TRP A 13 -9.17 -10.07 0.79
CA TRP A 13 -8.36 -9.15 1.61
C TRP A 13 -8.37 -7.73 1.04
N SER A 14 -8.16 -7.58 -0.28
CA SER A 14 -8.23 -6.28 -0.97
C SER A 14 -9.58 -5.60 -0.79
N GLY A 15 -10.69 -6.32 -0.99
CA GLY A 15 -12.04 -5.76 -0.83
C GLY A 15 -12.34 -5.35 0.62
N ARG A 16 -11.74 -6.00 1.62
CA ARG A 16 -11.84 -5.56 3.02
C ARG A 16 -11.04 -4.30 3.26
N VAL A 17 -9.81 -4.22 2.75
CA VAL A 17 -9.01 -2.99 2.82
C VAL A 17 -9.75 -1.83 2.15
N GLU A 18 -10.29 -2.01 0.96
CA GLU A 18 -11.09 -1.01 0.23
C GLU A 18 -12.27 -0.48 1.05
N GLN A 19 -12.93 -1.35 1.83
CA GLN A 19 -14.10 -0.98 2.63
C GLN A 19 -13.77 -0.34 3.96
N THR A 20 -12.60 -0.63 4.54
CA THR A 20 -12.30 -0.28 5.94
C THR A 20 -11.09 0.63 6.12
N TRP A 21 -10.27 0.83 5.10
CA TRP A 21 -9.14 1.75 5.16
C TRP A 21 -9.52 3.11 4.63
N GLU A 22 -8.98 4.14 5.26
CA GLU A 22 -9.13 5.53 4.88
C GLU A 22 -7.93 5.98 4.04
N VAL A 23 -8.14 7.02 3.23
CA VAL A 23 -7.11 7.65 2.40
C VAL A 23 -6.99 9.12 2.79
N GLU A 24 -5.77 9.55 3.09
CA GLU A 24 -5.43 10.93 3.44
C GLU A 24 -4.34 11.46 2.50
N GLU A 25 -4.53 12.65 1.93
CA GLU A 25 -3.46 13.33 1.20
C GLU A 25 -2.43 13.88 2.19
N VAL A 26 -1.15 13.58 1.94
CA VAL A 26 0.00 14.08 2.71
C VAL A 26 0.95 14.82 1.79
N THR A 27 1.90 15.57 2.36
CA THR A 27 2.79 16.50 1.63
C THR A 27 3.43 15.91 0.36
N ASP A 28 3.79 14.63 0.37
CA ASP A 28 4.52 13.92 -0.68
C ASP A 28 3.73 12.75 -1.31
N GLY A 29 2.44 12.62 -1.01
CA GLY A 29 1.64 11.55 -1.58
C GLY A 29 0.33 11.24 -0.86
N LEU A 30 0.02 9.95 -0.77
CA LEU A 30 -1.17 9.44 -0.12
C LEU A 30 -0.79 8.53 1.04
N ARG A 31 -1.53 8.66 2.13
CA ARG A 31 -1.50 7.75 3.27
C ARG A 31 -2.77 6.93 3.26
N LEU A 32 -2.62 5.62 3.11
CA LEU A 32 -3.70 4.65 3.28
C LEU A 32 -3.57 4.06 4.67
N PHE A 33 -4.61 4.06 5.48
CA PHE A 33 -4.52 3.58 6.86
C PHE A 33 -5.82 2.95 7.37
N GLY A 34 -5.68 1.99 8.28
CA GLY A 34 -6.79 1.27 8.90
C GLY A 34 -6.31 0.00 9.59
N ASP A 35 -7.24 -0.78 10.14
CA ASP A 35 -6.91 -2.06 10.75
C ASP A 35 -6.68 -3.13 9.69
N CYS A 36 -5.60 -3.92 9.83
CA CYS A 36 -5.33 -5.03 8.92
C CYS A 36 -6.48 -6.07 8.98
N PRO A 37 -7.07 -6.48 7.85
CA PRO A 37 -8.13 -7.50 7.84
C PRO A 37 -7.73 -8.88 8.39
N THR A 38 -6.42 -9.13 8.51
CA THR A 38 -5.85 -10.39 9.00
C THR A 38 -5.48 -10.29 10.49
N CYS A 39 -4.57 -9.38 10.85
CA CYS A 39 -4.08 -9.30 12.23
C CYS A 39 -4.88 -8.34 13.12
N ARG A 40 -5.76 -7.50 12.55
CA ARG A 40 -6.62 -6.52 13.24
C ARG A 40 -5.86 -5.46 14.04
N HIS A 41 -4.61 -5.20 13.67
CA HIS A 41 -3.83 -4.12 14.24
C HIS A 41 -3.80 -2.93 13.27
N PRO A 42 -3.64 -1.70 13.81
CA PRO A 42 -3.45 -0.51 13.00
C PRO A 42 -2.28 -0.69 12.04
N SER A 43 -2.51 -0.32 10.79
CA SER A 43 -1.53 -0.39 9.73
C SER A 43 -1.66 0.83 8.84
N GLU A 44 -0.55 1.25 8.25
CA GLU A 44 -0.55 2.26 7.20
C GLU A 44 0.31 1.82 6.01
N THR A 45 0.04 2.37 4.84
CA THR A 45 0.88 2.28 3.65
C THR A 45 0.99 3.68 3.06
N ARG A 46 2.22 4.11 2.75
CA ARG A 46 2.46 5.40 2.09
C ARG A 46 2.74 5.20 0.61
N VAL A 47 2.07 6.01 -0.21
CA VAL A 47 2.19 6.00 -1.66
C VAL A 47 2.73 7.36 -2.06
N LEU A 48 3.98 7.40 -2.52
CA LEU A 48 4.57 8.63 -3.03
C LEU A 48 3.93 8.98 -4.37
N VAL A 49 3.41 10.21 -4.48
CA VAL A 49 2.82 10.71 -5.72
C VAL A 49 3.73 11.74 -6.33
N VAL A 50 4.42 11.36 -7.41
CA VAL A 50 5.28 12.29 -8.16
C VAL A 50 4.43 13.03 -9.18
N ARG A 51 4.00 14.25 -8.84
CA ARG A 51 3.31 15.14 -9.81
C ARG A 51 4.35 15.77 -10.74
N THR A 52 4.46 15.29 -11.97
CA THR A 52 5.24 15.96 -13.03
C THR A 52 4.51 17.23 -13.44
N ALA A 53 5.18 18.38 -13.35
CA ALA A 53 4.64 19.62 -13.94
C ALA A 53 4.50 19.43 -15.47
N PRO A 54 3.50 20.02 -16.13
CA PRO A 54 3.38 19.97 -17.59
C PRO A 54 4.69 20.46 -18.23
N GLY A 55 5.40 19.58 -18.93
CA GLY A 55 6.68 19.88 -19.60
C GLY A 55 7.95 19.57 -18.79
N ALA A 56 7.85 19.08 -17.55
CA ALA A 56 9.00 18.57 -16.81
C ALA A 56 9.37 17.17 -17.34
N ARG A 57 10.63 17.01 -17.78
CA ARG A 57 11.16 15.69 -18.16
C ARG A 57 11.43 14.91 -16.87
N PRO A 58 10.80 13.75 -16.64
CA PRO A 58 11.11 12.94 -15.47
C PRO A 58 12.59 12.53 -15.51
N GLU A 59 13.29 12.68 -14.40
CA GLU A 59 14.66 12.17 -14.28
C GLU A 59 14.63 10.64 -14.43
N PRO A 60 15.56 10.05 -15.20
CA PRO A 60 15.47 8.65 -15.65
C PRO A 60 15.44 7.61 -14.52
N ASP A 61 15.87 7.98 -13.32
CA ASP A 61 15.99 7.07 -12.17
C ASP A 61 14.76 7.05 -11.24
N HIS A 62 13.77 7.92 -11.46
CA HIS A 62 12.52 7.90 -10.71
C HIS A 62 11.37 7.42 -11.59
N LYS A 63 10.74 6.29 -11.22
CA LYS A 63 9.44 5.89 -11.77
C LYS A 63 8.40 6.91 -11.31
N SER A 64 8.25 8.01 -12.05
CA SER A 64 7.18 8.97 -11.84
C SER A 64 5.85 8.30 -12.21
N LEU A 65 4.99 8.09 -11.23
CA LEU A 65 3.61 7.66 -11.46
C LEU A 65 2.81 8.91 -11.87
N GLU A 66 2.60 9.09 -13.17
CA GLU A 66 1.57 10.01 -13.64
C GLU A 66 0.21 9.39 -13.32
N LEU A 67 -0.43 9.80 -12.21
CA LEU A 67 -1.78 9.35 -11.81
C LEU A 67 -2.90 9.90 -12.72
N THR A 68 -2.66 9.99 -14.04
CA THR A 68 -3.71 10.28 -15.03
C THR A 68 -4.54 9.05 -15.35
N ARG A 69 -4.16 7.87 -14.82
CA ARG A 69 -4.89 6.61 -14.91
C ARG A 69 -4.88 5.91 -13.54
N PRO A 70 -5.88 5.07 -13.22
CA PRO A 70 -5.84 4.25 -12.02
C PRO A 70 -4.63 3.30 -12.08
N GLU A 71 -3.59 3.61 -11.33
CA GLU A 71 -2.41 2.76 -11.21
C GLU A 71 -2.60 1.82 -10.02
N PRO A 72 -2.31 0.51 -10.17
CA PRO A 72 -2.39 -0.43 -9.07
C PRO A 72 -1.29 -0.12 -8.04
N VAL A 73 -1.69 0.16 -6.82
CA VAL A 73 -0.80 0.36 -5.67
C VAL A 73 -0.75 -0.91 -4.84
N LEU A 74 0.46 -1.36 -4.52
CA LEU A 74 0.66 -2.43 -3.56
C LEU A 74 0.42 -1.90 -2.14
N VAL A 75 -0.63 -2.40 -1.49
CA VAL A 75 -0.88 -2.18 -0.07
C VAL A 75 -0.40 -3.39 0.71
N VAL A 76 0.40 -3.15 1.73
CA VAL A 76 0.98 -4.17 2.61
C VAL A 76 0.61 -3.84 4.04
N CYS A 77 0.31 -4.86 4.84
CA CYS A 77 0.23 -4.69 6.28
C CYS A 77 1.63 -4.36 6.83
N GLU A 78 1.76 -3.21 7.51
CA GLU A 78 2.97 -2.70 8.15
C GLU A 78 2.78 -2.52 9.68
N CYS A 79 1.84 -3.22 10.30
CA CYS A 79 1.56 -3.10 11.73
C CYS A 79 2.81 -3.32 12.60
N ALA A 80 2.90 -2.58 13.71
CA ALA A 80 4.07 -2.57 14.60
C ALA A 80 3.94 -3.54 15.78
N GLU A 81 2.76 -4.11 15.96
CA GLU A 81 2.37 -4.93 17.11
C GLU A 81 2.89 -6.36 17.01
N GLU A 82 3.22 -6.96 18.15
CA GLU A 82 3.54 -8.39 18.22
C GLU A 82 2.26 -9.21 18.24
N HIS A 83 2.15 -10.18 17.34
CA HIS A 83 1.00 -11.07 17.26
C HIS A 83 1.35 -12.38 16.56
N GLU A 84 0.48 -13.38 16.73
CA GLU A 84 0.58 -14.65 16.00
C GLU A 84 0.52 -14.40 14.48
N GLY A 85 1.49 -14.96 13.74
CA GLY A 85 1.60 -14.76 12.29
C GLY A 85 2.44 -13.56 11.85
N ARG A 86 3.03 -12.79 12.78
CA ARG A 86 4.08 -11.82 12.44
C ARG A 86 5.41 -12.53 12.17
N PRO A 87 6.04 -12.35 10.99
CA PRO A 87 7.34 -12.95 10.72
C PRO A 87 8.44 -12.40 11.63
N ALA A 88 9.31 -13.28 12.13
CA ALA A 88 10.40 -12.91 13.03
C ALA A 88 11.30 -11.83 12.40
N GLY A 89 11.55 -10.75 13.16
CA GLY A 89 12.40 -9.63 12.72
C GLY A 89 11.82 -8.76 11.60
N ARG A 90 10.52 -8.88 11.28
CA ARG A 90 9.83 -8.05 10.28
C ARG A 90 8.73 -7.20 10.92
N THR A 91 8.27 -6.19 10.20
CA THR A 91 7.02 -5.46 10.51
C THR A 91 5.87 -6.08 9.73
N GLY A 92 4.65 -5.93 10.25
CA GLY A 92 3.44 -6.42 9.60
C GLY A 92 3.26 -7.93 9.63
N CYS A 93 2.05 -8.36 9.26
CA CYS A 93 1.74 -9.77 9.04
C CYS A 93 2.09 -10.25 7.61
N GLY A 94 2.63 -9.37 6.76
CA GLY A 94 3.05 -9.70 5.39
C GLY A 94 1.91 -9.94 4.39
N ARG A 95 0.65 -9.66 4.76
CA ARG A 95 -0.47 -9.72 3.82
C ARG A 95 -0.51 -8.45 2.99
N ALA A 96 -0.77 -8.66 1.70
CA ALA A 96 -0.63 -7.62 0.71
C ALA A 96 -1.66 -7.81 -0.41
N ALA A 97 -2.11 -6.71 -1.00
CA ALA A 97 -2.86 -6.76 -2.24
C ALA A 97 -2.66 -5.49 -3.05
N TYR A 98 -2.91 -5.58 -4.35
CA TYR A 98 -2.99 -4.42 -5.21
C TYR A 98 -4.39 -3.79 -5.11
N LEU A 99 -4.43 -2.46 -4.93
CA LEU A 99 -5.64 -1.65 -4.98
C LEU A 99 -5.54 -0.64 -6.12
N GLN A 100 -6.68 -0.32 -6.74
CA GLN A 100 -6.74 0.77 -7.71
C GLN A 100 -7.04 2.07 -6.97
N LEU A 101 -6.12 3.02 -7.04
CA LEU A 101 -6.38 4.37 -6.54
C LEU A 101 -7.00 5.21 -7.65
N VAL A 102 -8.22 5.66 -7.40
CA VAL A 102 -8.89 6.66 -8.23
C VAL A 102 -8.88 7.96 -7.43
N THR A 103 -7.92 8.84 -7.73
CA THR A 103 -7.95 10.21 -7.20
C THR A 103 -8.82 11.03 -8.13
N ASP A 104 -9.95 11.55 -7.63
CA ASP A 104 -10.71 12.57 -8.38
C ASP A 104 -9.76 13.72 -8.69
N GLN A 105 -9.40 13.87 -9.97
CA GLN A 105 -8.74 15.09 -10.41
C GLN A 105 -9.79 16.21 -10.41
N PRO A 106 -9.50 17.39 -9.80
CA PRO A 106 -10.36 18.55 -9.98
C PRO A 106 -10.40 19.03 -11.45
#